data_AF-A0A9D9SED8-F1
#
_entry.id   AF-A0A9D9SED8-F1
#
_cell.length_a   1.000
_cell.length_b   1.000
_cell.length_c   1.000
_cell.angle_alpha   90.00
_cell.angle_beta   90.00
_cell.angle_gamma   90.00
#
_symmetry.space_group_name_H-M   'P 1'
#
loop_
_entity.id
_entity.type
_entity.pdbx_description
1 polymer ?
#
loop_
_entity_poly.entity_id
_entity_poly.type
_entity_poly.pdbx_seq_one_letter_code
_entity_poly.pdbx_strand_id
1 'polypeptide(L)'
;MRYSILVLIFTICVIGLTVKAQSRPETNWRDVEPKTVTLYSRIKYIDEYKGYGKSAFSFKNDVRSDVGQKITGNNYELQYGSINLDHDSDWFKVSMGTDDCSRIKDLGELNWSGIFDVPYLPASPEPRHGVRMPSKTETFEESSGGQVTKVVVGHIYVVHSKDSDSDFYTLFRVDKLVPSDEVTISWKVVPSPEK
;
A
#
# COMPACT_ATOMS: atom_id res chain seq x y z
N MET A 1 -10.67 -64.46 -35.00
CA MET A 1 -11.02 -63.21 -34.31
C MET A 1 -10.55 -63.30 -32.85
N ARG A 2 -9.50 -62.59 -32.48
CA ARG A 2 -9.02 -62.48 -31.09
C ARG A 2 -9.14 -61.02 -30.68
N TYR A 3 -10.03 -60.73 -29.75
CA TYR A 3 -10.19 -59.39 -29.16
C TYR A 3 -9.15 -59.22 -28.05
N SER A 4 -8.26 -58.24 -28.19
CA SER A 4 -7.38 -57.79 -27.11
C SER A 4 -8.04 -56.62 -26.41
N ILE A 5 -8.38 -56.76 -25.13
CA ILE A 5 -8.91 -55.70 -24.29
C ILE A 5 -7.71 -54.98 -23.67
N LEU A 6 -7.51 -53.72 -24.04
CA LEU A 6 -6.52 -52.83 -23.44
C LEU A 6 -7.16 -52.16 -22.21
N VAL A 7 -6.68 -52.48 -21.01
CA VAL A 7 -7.08 -51.80 -19.77
C VAL A 7 -6.14 -50.62 -19.55
N LEU A 8 -6.67 -49.40 -19.67
CA LEU A 8 -5.94 -48.16 -19.43
C LEU A 8 -6.18 -47.70 -17.99
N ILE A 9 -5.17 -47.78 -17.13
CA ILE A 9 -5.24 -47.32 -15.74
C ILE A 9 -4.81 -45.85 -15.71
N PHE A 10 -5.78 -44.94 -15.54
CA PHE A 10 -5.53 -43.53 -15.27
C PHE A 10 -5.15 -43.35 -13.79
N THR A 11 -3.88 -43.04 -13.53
CA THR A 11 -3.41 -42.67 -12.19
C THR A 11 -3.54 -41.15 -12.04
N ILE A 12 -4.52 -40.70 -11.26
CA ILE A 12 -4.74 -39.28 -10.95
C ILE A 12 -3.76 -38.89 -9.83
N CYS A 13 -2.67 -38.18 -10.19
CA CYS A 13 -1.81 -37.52 -9.21
C CYS A 13 -2.48 -36.21 -8.76
N VAL A 14 -3.09 -36.23 -7.57
CA VAL A 14 -3.54 -35.02 -6.89
C VAL A 14 -2.31 -34.31 -6.32
N ILE A 15 -1.82 -33.29 -7.02
CA ILE A 15 -0.77 -32.40 -6.50
C ILE A 15 -1.47 -31.40 -5.58
N GLY A 16 -1.47 -31.69 -4.28
CA GLY A 16 -1.90 -30.74 -3.27
C GLY A 16 -0.92 -29.57 -3.21
N LEU A 17 -1.31 -28.40 -3.72
CA LEU A 17 -0.59 -27.15 -3.50
C LEU A 17 -0.76 -26.77 -2.02
N THR A 18 0.21 -27.13 -1.19
CA THR A 18 0.30 -26.62 0.17
C THR A 18 0.72 -25.16 0.09
N VAL A 19 -0.22 -24.24 0.29
CA VAL A 19 0.09 -22.83 0.49
C VAL A 19 0.96 -22.74 1.74
N LYS A 20 2.28 -22.58 1.55
CA LYS A 20 3.18 -22.26 2.65
C LYS A 20 2.82 -20.86 3.12
N ALA A 21 2.06 -20.78 4.20
CA ALA A 21 1.99 -19.57 5.01
C ALA A 21 3.43 -19.22 5.40
N GLN A 22 3.93 -18.12 4.84
CA GLN A 22 5.28 -17.64 5.07
C GLN A 22 5.35 -17.22 6.54
N SER A 23 5.90 -18.09 7.40
CA SER A 23 6.13 -17.82 8.81
C SER A 23 7.01 -16.58 8.93
N ARG A 24 6.42 -15.45 9.36
CA ARG A 24 7.18 -14.23 9.62
C ARG A 24 8.21 -14.52 10.73
N PRO A 25 9.45 -14.01 10.61
CA PRO A 25 10.45 -14.15 11.67
C PRO A 25 9.92 -13.53 12.98
N GLU A 26 10.25 -14.16 14.11
CA GLU A 26 9.84 -13.77 15.47
C GLU A 26 10.40 -12.40 15.94
N THR A 27 11.09 -11.67 15.07
CA THR A 27 11.66 -10.37 15.41
C THR A 27 10.55 -9.38 15.72
N ASN A 28 10.59 -8.80 16.92
CA ASN A 28 9.72 -7.70 17.32
C ASN A 28 9.87 -6.57 16.29
N TRP A 29 8.77 -6.23 15.61
CA TRP A 29 8.76 -5.26 14.51
C TRP A 29 9.28 -3.87 14.94
N ARG A 30 9.24 -3.55 16.23
CA ARG A 30 9.76 -2.31 16.80
C ARG A 30 11.28 -2.20 16.64
N ASP A 31 11.98 -3.32 16.71
CA ASP A 31 13.45 -3.41 16.63
C ASP A 31 13.96 -3.41 15.18
N VAL A 32 13.06 -3.50 14.20
CA VAL A 32 13.40 -3.40 12.79
C VAL A 32 13.66 -1.94 12.44
N GLU A 33 14.85 -1.62 11.95
CA GLU A 33 15.17 -0.29 11.43
C GLU A 33 14.26 0.07 10.25
N PRO A 34 13.66 1.26 10.22
CA PRO A 34 12.78 1.65 9.13
C PRO A 34 13.57 1.85 7.83
N LYS A 35 12.99 1.40 6.72
CA LYS A 35 13.54 1.63 5.38
C LYS A 35 13.10 2.99 4.87
N THR A 36 13.83 3.59 3.93
CA THR A 36 13.53 4.92 3.41
C THR A 36 13.32 4.90 1.89
N VAL A 37 12.39 5.72 1.40
CA VAL A 37 12.17 5.94 -0.03
C VAL A 37 11.78 7.38 -0.31
N THR A 38 12.21 7.92 -1.46
CA THR A 38 11.73 9.20 -1.99
C THR A 38 10.76 8.97 -3.14
N LEU A 39 9.59 9.60 -3.03
CA LEU A 39 8.55 9.65 -4.05
C LEU A 39 8.47 11.06 -4.63
N TYR A 40 8.15 11.13 -5.92
CA TYR A 40 8.05 12.38 -6.68
C TYR A 40 6.59 12.65 -7.05
N SER A 41 6.19 13.92 -7.00
CA SER A 41 4.83 14.36 -7.29
C SER A 41 4.41 13.92 -8.68
N ARG A 42 3.36 13.09 -8.76
CA ARG A 42 2.88 12.58 -10.04
C ARG A 42 2.46 13.70 -10.98
N ILE A 43 1.74 14.70 -10.48
CA ILE A 43 1.24 15.82 -11.30
C ILE A 43 2.40 16.65 -11.85
N LYS A 44 3.40 16.96 -11.02
CA LYS A 44 4.57 17.75 -11.47
C LYS A 44 5.34 17.04 -12.57
N TYR A 45 5.52 15.73 -12.46
CA TYR A 45 6.37 14.93 -13.34
C TYR A 45 5.61 14.06 -14.35
N ILE A 46 4.33 14.37 -14.63
CA ILE A 46 3.47 13.53 -15.46
C ILE A 46 3.97 13.41 -16.91
N ASP A 47 4.58 14.48 -17.43
CA ASP A 47 5.12 14.52 -18.80
C ASP A 47 6.52 13.90 -18.90
N GLU A 48 7.23 13.77 -17.77
CA GLU A 48 8.58 13.21 -17.71
C GLU A 48 8.57 11.69 -17.49
N TYR A 49 7.61 11.19 -16.70
CA TYR A 49 7.54 9.77 -16.35
C TYR A 49 6.23 9.12 -16.80
N LYS A 50 6.35 8.00 -17.53
CA LYS A 50 5.19 7.20 -17.94
C LYS A 50 4.51 6.51 -16.75
N GLY A 51 3.18 6.38 -16.81
CA GLY A 51 2.38 5.64 -15.84
C GLY A 51 2.42 6.29 -14.45
N TYR A 52 2.89 5.54 -13.45
CA TYR A 52 3.11 6.06 -12.10
C TYR A 52 4.54 6.56 -11.87
N GLY A 53 5.47 6.37 -12.81
CA GLY A 53 6.80 6.96 -12.75
C GLY A 53 7.52 6.67 -11.44
N LYS A 54 7.90 7.72 -10.71
CA LYS A 54 8.50 7.65 -9.37
C LYS A 54 7.53 8.05 -8.25
N SER A 55 6.23 8.08 -8.53
CA SER A 55 5.21 8.58 -7.60
C SER A 55 4.58 7.50 -6.73
N ALA A 56 4.73 6.21 -7.09
CA ALA A 56 4.09 5.10 -6.39
C ALA A 56 5.08 4.10 -5.79
N PHE A 57 4.71 3.48 -4.69
CA PHE A 57 5.54 2.56 -3.92
C PHE A 57 4.77 1.32 -3.50
N SER A 58 5.43 0.15 -3.58
CA SER A 58 4.94 -1.09 -3.00
C SER A 58 5.75 -1.42 -1.75
N PHE A 59 5.11 -1.34 -0.60
CA PHE A 59 5.65 -1.76 0.69
C PHE A 59 5.85 -3.28 0.74
N LYS A 60 4.95 -4.04 0.10
CA LYS A 60 5.06 -5.52 0.03
C LYS A 60 6.35 -5.95 -0.65
N ASN A 61 6.73 -5.25 -1.72
CA ASN A 61 7.84 -5.62 -2.58
C ASN A 61 9.09 -4.73 -2.39
N ASP A 62 9.04 -3.70 -1.55
CA ASP A 62 10.13 -2.75 -1.32
C ASP A 62 10.65 -2.12 -2.64
N VAL A 63 9.72 -1.70 -3.50
CA VAL A 63 10.06 -1.13 -4.82
C VAL A 63 9.17 0.03 -5.20
N ARG A 64 9.79 1.02 -5.83
CA ARG A 64 9.12 2.16 -6.47
C ARG A 64 8.69 1.80 -7.90
N SER A 65 7.69 2.50 -8.42
CA SER A 65 7.06 2.15 -9.68
C SER A 65 7.93 2.21 -10.94
N ASP A 66 9.03 2.97 -10.91
CA ASP A 66 9.98 3.09 -12.02
C ASP A 66 10.83 1.83 -12.23
N VAL A 67 10.99 1.02 -11.18
CA VAL A 67 11.73 -0.25 -11.24
C VAL A 67 10.86 -1.46 -10.91
N GLY A 68 9.69 -1.25 -10.30
CA GLY A 68 8.83 -2.29 -9.74
C GLY A 68 7.76 -2.85 -10.67
N GLN A 69 7.53 -2.31 -11.87
CA GLN A 69 6.36 -2.66 -12.69
C GLN A 69 6.24 -4.16 -13.00
N LYS A 70 7.36 -4.84 -13.30
CA LYS A 70 7.36 -6.28 -13.61
C LYS A 70 7.06 -7.16 -12.39
N ILE A 71 7.32 -6.66 -11.18
CA ILE A 71 7.18 -7.39 -9.93
C ILE A 71 5.78 -7.15 -9.34
N THR A 72 5.32 -5.90 -9.40
CA THR A 72 4.08 -5.46 -8.79
C THR A 72 2.86 -5.65 -9.67
N GLY A 73 3.03 -5.84 -10.98
CA GLY A 73 1.90 -5.87 -11.91
C GLY A 73 1.09 -4.56 -11.91
N ASN A 74 1.74 -3.43 -11.57
CA ASN A 74 1.12 -2.12 -11.36
C ASN A 74 0.27 -2.01 -10.08
N ASN A 75 0.41 -2.94 -9.13
CA ASN A 75 -0.20 -2.88 -7.82
C ASN A 75 0.74 -2.20 -6.81
N TYR A 76 0.40 -0.98 -6.40
CA TYR A 76 1.20 -0.19 -5.47
C TYR A 76 0.31 0.30 -4.33
N GLU A 77 0.83 0.26 -3.12
CA GLU A 77 0.05 0.55 -1.92
C GLU A 77 -0.01 2.04 -1.58
N LEU A 78 0.94 2.84 -2.07
CA LEU A 78 0.98 4.29 -1.83
C LEU A 78 1.32 5.04 -3.11
N GLN A 79 0.66 6.18 -3.33
CA GLN A 79 0.99 7.15 -4.36
C GLN A 79 1.06 8.56 -3.77
N TYR A 80 2.02 9.36 -4.22
CA TYR A 80 2.20 10.76 -3.84
C TYR A 80 1.93 11.71 -5.02
N GLY A 81 1.27 12.84 -4.73
CA GLY A 81 1.13 13.95 -5.67
C GLY A 81 0.26 13.67 -6.88
N SER A 82 -0.74 12.80 -6.73
CA SER A 82 -1.74 12.52 -7.78
C SER A 82 -3.02 13.33 -7.66
N ILE A 83 -3.14 14.16 -6.62
CA ILE A 83 -4.27 15.03 -6.35
C ILE A 83 -3.76 16.46 -6.33
N ASN A 84 -4.49 17.37 -6.99
CA ASN A 84 -4.24 18.81 -6.94
C ASN A 84 -5.49 19.49 -6.39
N LEU A 85 -5.36 20.11 -5.22
CA LEU A 85 -6.44 20.80 -4.53
C LEU A 85 -5.96 22.18 -4.16
N ASP A 86 -6.60 23.21 -4.72
CA ASP A 86 -6.22 24.61 -4.47
C ASP A 86 -4.71 24.87 -4.67
N HIS A 87 -4.13 24.26 -5.72
CA HIS A 87 -2.70 24.32 -6.05
C HIS A 87 -1.77 23.57 -5.09
N ASP A 88 -2.32 22.80 -4.15
CA ASP A 88 -1.59 21.90 -3.26
C ASP A 88 -1.62 20.47 -3.83
N SER A 89 -0.44 19.93 -4.13
CA SER A 89 -0.27 18.53 -4.55
C SER A 89 0.33 17.62 -3.47
N ASP A 90 0.46 18.08 -2.24
CA ASP A 90 1.06 17.33 -1.15
C ASP A 90 0.05 16.39 -0.48
N TRP A 91 -0.39 15.40 -1.26
CA TRP A 91 -1.38 14.41 -0.85
C TRP A 91 -0.89 12.99 -1.10
N PHE A 92 -1.16 12.12 -0.13
CA PHE A 92 -1.06 10.68 -0.29
C PHE A 92 -2.39 10.11 -0.75
N LYS A 93 -2.32 9.15 -1.66
CA LYS A 93 -3.43 8.33 -2.08
C LYS A 93 -3.07 6.85 -1.90
N VAL A 94 -3.99 6.11 -1.30
CA VAL A 94 -4.03 4.65 -1.33
C VAL A 94 -5.21 4.21 -2.19
N SER A 95 -5.30 2.92 -2.50
CA SER A 95 -6.32 2.36 -3.39
C SER A 95 -6.06 2.62 -4.88
N MET A 96 -5.30 1.71 -5.49
CA MET A 96 -4.81 1.82 -6.87
C MET A 96 -5.33 0.69 -7.79
N GLY A 97 -5.90 -0.37 -7.21
CA GLY A 97 -6.56 -1.49 -7.92
C GLY A 97 -8.08 -1.37 -7.99
N THR A 98 -8.73 -2.25 -8.76
CA THR A 98 -10.20 -2.29 -8.89
C THR A 98 -10.90 -2.99 -7.72
N ASP A 99 -10.22 -3.91 -7.06
CA ASP A 99 -10.67 -4.72 -5.93
C ASP A 99 -10.09 -4.22 -4.60
N ASP A 100 -9.54 -3.00 -4.61
CA ASP A 100 -8.72 -2.47 -3.53
C ASP A 100 -9.59 -1.80 -2.44
N CYS A 101 -9.53 -2.39 -1.25
CA CYS A 101 -10.19 -1.94 -0.02
C CYS A 101 -9.24 -1.20 0.94
N SER A 102 -8.06 -0.81 0.46
CA SER A 102 -7.02 -0.20 1.29
C SER A 102 -7.46 1.13 1.88
N ARG A 103 -6.92 1.44 3.06
CA ARG A 103 -7.17 2.70 3.75
C ARG A 103 -5.89 3.24 4.39
N ILE A 104 -5.83 4.56 4.51
CA ILE A 104 -4.78 5.33 5.15
C ILE A 104 -5.39 6.23 6.24
N LYS A 105 -4.62 6.45 7.30
CA LYS A 105 -4.95 7.40 8.35
C LYS A 105 -3.68 8.08 8.88
N ASP A 106 -3.73 9.39 9.04
CA ASP A 106 -2.77 10.19 9.78
C ASP A 106 -2.91 9.94 11.29
N LEU A 107 -1.81 9.57 11.94
CA LEU A 107 -1.73 9.34 13.38
C LEU A 107 -1.18 10.55 14.14
N GLY A 108 -0.85 11.62 13.42
CA GLY A 108 -0.28 12.84 13.96
C GLY A 108 1.25 12.81 14.06
N GLU A 109 1.79 13.87 14.65
CA GLU A 109 3.22 14.04 14.89
C GLU A 109 3.74 12.99 15.89
N LEU A 110 4.52 12.03 15.39
CA LEU A 110 5.02 10.91 16.17
C LEU A 110 6.45 10.55 15.75
N ASN A 111 7.18 9.93 16.68
CA ASN A 111 8.47 9.31 16.42
C ASN A 111 8.34 7.78 16.48
N TRP A 112 9.22 7.05 15.79
CA TRP A 112 9.22 5.59 15.78
C TRP A 112 9.25 4.96 17.17
N SER A 113 10.02 5.54 18.10
CA SER A 113 10.10 5.09 19.49
C SER A 113 8.84 5.36 20.32
N GLY A 114 7.93 6.21 19.83
CA GLY A 114 6.66 6.52 20.48
C GLY A 114 5.52 5.58 20.10
N ILE A 115 5.75 4.64 19.17
CA ILE A 115 4.72 3.70 18.72
C ILE A 115 4.89 2.37 19.47
N PHE A 116 4.02 2.19 20.46
CA PHE A 116 3.94 0.94 21.18
C PHE A 116 3.07 -0.05 20.43
N ASP A 117 1.88 0.33 19.99
CA ASP A 117 0.98 -0.59 19.29
C ASP A 117 0.66 -0.12 17.88
N VAL A 118 0.38 -1.08 17.00
CA VAL A 118 -0.10 -0.78 15.65
C VAL A 118 -1.56 -0.34 15.75
N PRO A 119 -1.93 0.89 15.35
CA PRO A 119 -3.33 1.31 15.42
C PRO A 119 -4.18 0.47 14.46
N TYR A 120 -5.30 -0.04 14.96
CA TYR A 120 -6.28 -0.74 14.12
C TYR A 120 -6.95 0.24 13.15
N LEU A 121 -6.91 -0.10 11.86
CA LEU A 121 -7.58 0.64 10.79
C LEU A 121 -8.32 -0.39 9.92
N PRO A 122 -9.65 -0.56 10.06
CA PRO A 122 -10.35 -1.57 9.30
C PRO A 122 -10.36 -1.21 7.81
N ALA A 123 -10.05 -2.17 6.94
CA ALA A 123 -10.24 -2.05 5.50
C ALA A 123 -11.67 -1.61 5.14
N SER A 124 -11.81 -1.01 3.96
CA SER A 124 -13.14 -0.68 3.42
C SER A 124 -13.96 -1.97 3.23
N PRO A 125 -15.27 -1.96 3.53
CA PRO A 125 -16.12 -3.13 3.38
C PRO A 125 -16.30 -3.54 1.91
N GLU A 126 -16.19 -2.57 1.00
CA GLU A 126 -16.28 -2.75 -0.44
C GLU A 126 -15.17 -1.94 -1.13
N PRO A 127 -14.67 -2.40 -2.29
CA PRO A 127 -13.73 -1.63 -3.09
C PRO A 127 -14.32 -0.27 -3.47
N ARG A 128 -13.52 0.78 -3.38
CA ARG A 128 -13.96 2.15 -3.67
C ARG A 128 -13.27 2.70 -4.90
N HIS A 129 -14.07 3.16 -5.86
CA HIS A 129 -13.56 3.82 -7.06
C HIS A 129 -13.67 5.34 -6.95
N GLY A 130 -12.56 6.01 -7.24
CA GLY A 130 -12.47 7.47 -7.20
C GLY A 130 -12.33 8.02 -5.78
N VAL A 131 -11.95 9.29 -5.69
CA VAL A 131 -11.83 10.03 -4.43
C VAL A 131 -12.94 11.05 -4.39
N ARG A 132 -13.80 10.98 -3.37
CA ARG A 132 -14.79 12.03 -3.11
C ARG A 132 -14.11 13.21 -2.42
N MET A 133 -14.24 14.40 -3.01
CA MET A 133 -13.80 15.64 -2.38
C MET A 133 -14.64 15.94 -1.12
N PRO A 134 -14.02 16.43 -0.04
CA PRO A 134 -14.73 16.77 1.19
C PRO A 134 -15.67 17.94 0.99
N SER A 135 -16.76 17.91 1.76
CA SER A 135 -17.54 19.10 2.01
C SER A 135 -16.83 20.02 3.02
N LYS A 136 -17.33 21.25 3.21
CA LYS A 136 -16.71 22.24 4.13
C LYS A 136 -16.60 21.78 5.60
N THR A 137 -17.30 20.72 5.99
CA THR A 137 -17.39 20.22 7.36
C THR A 137 -16.68 18.90 7.58
N GLU A 138 -16.08 18.31 6.54
CA GLU A 138 -15.43 17.00 6.59
C GLU A 138 -13.93 17.15 6.42
N THR A 139 -13.18 16.30 7.11
CA THR A 139 -11.77 16.08 6.77
C THR A 139 -11.69 15.29 5.44
N PHE A 140 -10.54 15.40 4.75
CA PHE A 140 -10.29 14.62 3.53
C PHE A 140 -10.29 13.11 3.79
N GLU A 141 -9.85 12.68 4.96
CA GLU A 141 -9.83 11.27 5.34
C GLU A 141 -11.27 10.75 5.50
N GLU A 142 -12.14 11.51 6.15
CA GLU A 142 -13.57 11.17 6.26
C GLU A 142 -14.25 11.15 4.90
N SER A 143 -13.98 12.16 4.06
CA SER A 143 -14.67 12.28 2.78
C SER A 143 -14.24 11.22 1.77
N SER A 144 -12.96 10.87 1.77
CA SER A 144 -12.38 9.83 0.90
C SER A 144 -12.62 8.42 1.43
N GLY A 145 -13.25 8.25 2.61
CA GLY A 145 -13.34 6.95 3.26
C GLY A 145 -11.98 6.40 3.69
N GLY A 146 -10.98 7.26 3.87
CA GLY A 146 -9.60 6.91 4.19
C GLY A 146 -8.80 6.48 2.97
N GLN A 147 -9.12 6.92 1.75
CA GLN A 147 -8.26 6.66 0.58
C GLN A 147 -7.20 7.75 0.39
N VAL A 148 -7.37 8.91 1.01
CA VAL A 148 -6.51 10.08 0.82
C VAL A 148 -6.24 10.77 2.14
N THR A 149 -5.01 11.23 2.33
CA THR A 149 -4.61 12.07 3.47
C THR A 149 -3.56 13.08 3.05
N LYS A 150 -3.44 14.17 3.81
CA LYS A 150 -2.47 15.25 3.54
C LYS A 150 -1.08 14.83 4.00
N VAL A 151 -0.05 15.23 3.26
CA VAL A 151 1.34 15.00 3.63
C VAL A 151 1.78 16.06 4.64
N VAL A 152 2.22 15.63 5.81
CA VAL A 152 2.68 16.51 6.90
C VAL A 152 3.99 15.98 7.43
N VAL A 153 5.03 16.82 7.38
CA VAL A 153 6.37 16.44 7.88
C VAL A 153 6.31 16.12 9.37
N GLY A 154 6.96 15.04 9.75
CA GLY A 154 7.01 14.56 11.13
C GLY A 154 5.83 13.68 11.54
N HIS A 155 4.78 13.58 10.72
CA HIS A 155 3.64 12.73 11.01
C HIS A 155 3.92 11.26 10.65
N ILE A 156 3.30 10.36 11.41
CA ILE A 156 3.24 8.93 11.09
C ILE A 156 1.84 8.58 10.60
N TYR A 157 1.79 7.70 9.62
CA TYR A 157 0.58 7.22 8.98
C TYR A 157 0.50 5.71 9.13
N VAL A 158 -0.72 5.21 9.26
CA VAL A 158 -1.02 3.78 9.11
C VAL A 158 -1.74 3.54 7.80
N VAL A 159 -1.31 2.51 7.09
CA VAL A 159 -1.98 1.98 5.89
C VAL A 159 -2.39 0.54 6.18
N HIS A 160 -3.67 0.25 6.01
CA HIS A 160 -4.14 -1.12 5.84
C HIS A 160 -4.25 -1.37 4.34
N SER A 161 -3.31 -2.14 3.79
CA SER A 161 -3.31 -2.56 2.40
C SER A 161 -4.13 -3.84 2.27
N LYS A 162 -5.25 -3.77 1.53
CA LYS A 162 -6.20 -4.87 1.40
C LYS A 162 -6.75 -4.94 -0.02
N ASP A 163 -6.49 -6.05 -0.70
CA ASP A 163 -7.11 -6.44 -1.97
C ASP A 163 -7.26 -7.98 -2.01
N SER A 164 -7.45 -8.57 -3.19
CA SER A 164 -7.55 -10.03 -3.33
C SER A 164 -6.24 -10.79 -3.04
N ASP A 165 -5.08 -10.13 -3.18
CA ASP A 165 -3.74 -10.74 -3.12
C ASP A 165 -2.88 -10.23 -1.94
N SER A 166 -3.42 -9.32 -1.13
CA SER A 166 -2.71 -8.66 -0.04
C SER A 166 -3.65 -8.33 1.13
N ASP A 167 -3.11 -8.49 2.34
CA ASP A 167 -3.75 -8.09 3.58
C ASP A 167 -2.65 -7.83 4.61
N PHE A 168 -2.22 -6.58 4.73
CA PHE A 168 -1.16 -6.23 5.66
C PHE A 168 -1.20 -4.77 6.08
N TYR A 169 -0.52 -4.48 7.18
CA TYR A 169 -0.38 -3.14 7.72
C TYR A 169 1.01 -2.60 7.48
N THR A 170 1.08 -1.31 7.18
CA THR A 170 2.33 -0.55 7.09
C THR A 170 2.21 0.70 7.94
N LEU A 171 3.28 1.02 8.67
CA LEU A 171 3.47 2.34 9.25
C LEU A 171 4.53 3.08 8.44
N PHE A 172 4.32 4.36 8.18
CA PHE A 172 5.36 5.20 7.57
C PHE A 172 5.34 6.61 8.14
N ARG A 173 6.51 7.24 8.19
CA ARG A 173 6.72 8.61 8.66
C ARG A 173 7.14 9.49 7.50
N VAL A 174 6.67 10.74 7.45
CA VAL A 174 7.20 11.74 6.52
C VAL A 174 8.42 12.40 7.14
N ASP A 175 9.60 12.13 6.57
CA ASP A 175 10.86 12.66 7.09
C ASP A 175 11.25 13.98 6.44
N LYS A 176 10.94 14.15 5.15
CA LYS A 176 11.20 15.36 4.39
C LYS A 176 10.09 15.59 3.37
N LEU A 177 9.73 16.84 3.16
CA LEU A 177 8.86 17.29 2.08
C LEU A 177 9.48 18.50 1.40
N VAL A 178 9.62 18.44 0.07
CA VAL A 178 9.76 19.62 -0.79
C VAL A 178 8.38 19.85 -1.41
N PRO A 179 7.67 20.93 -1.03
CA PRO A 179 6.28 21.10 -1.39
C PRO A 179 6.01 20.94 -2.89
N SER A 180 5.01 20.12 -3.20
CA SER A 180 4.57 19.78 -4.56
C SER A 180 5.66 19.22 -5.49
N ASP A 181 6.73 18.64 -4.92
CA ASP A 181 7.88 18.13 -5.67
C ASP A 181 8.25 16.71 -5.27
N GLU A 182 8.81 16.53 -4.07
CA GLU A 182 9.27 15.24 -3.58
C GLU A 182 8.99 15.07 -2.09
N VAL A 183 8.70 13.84 -1.68
CA VAL A 183 8.54 13.44 -0.28
C VAL A 183 9.46 12.26 0.01
N THR A 184 10.20 12.34 1.11
CA THR A 184 10.95 11.20 1.65
C THR A 184 10.20 10.66 2.85
N ILE A 185 9.91 9.35 2.80
CA ILE A 185 9.28 8.63 3.89
C ILE A 185 10.21 7.53 4.42
N SER A 186 10.12 7.28 5.71
CA SER A 186 10.62 6.06 6.33
C SER A 186 9.46 5.13 6.65
N TRP A 187 9.62 3.81 6.58
CA TRP A 187 8.50 2.87 6.69
C TRP A 187 8.88 1.51 7.28
N LYS A 188 7.87 0.83 7.82
CA LYS A 188 7.92 -0.56 8.33
C LYS A 188 6.62 -1.29 7.98
N VAL A 189 6.73 -2.51 7.44
CA VAL A 189 5.59 -3.45 7.43
C VAL A 189 5.47 -4.04 8.83
N VAL A 190 4.26 -3.98 9.39
CA VAL A 190 4.00 -4.34 10.79
C VAL A 190 3.06 -5.56 10.87
N PRO A 191 2.99 -6.26 12.02
CA PRO A 191 1.96 -7.27 12.25
C PRO A 191 0.56 -6.65 12.15
N SER A 192 -0.42 -7.47 11.80
CA SER A 192 -1.82 -7.06 11.95
C SER A 192 -2.09 -6.80 13.43
N PRO A 193 -2.72 -5.67 13.79
CA PRO A 193 -3.17 -5.44 15.15
C PRO A 193 -4.21 -6.48 15.58
N GLU A 194 -4.22 -6.79 16.87
CA GLU A 194 -5.31 -7.54 17.50
C GLU A 194 -6.59 -6.68 17.47
N LYS A 195 -7.73 -7.32 17.23
CA LYS A 195 -9.04 -6.66 17.12
C LYS A 195 -9.66 -6.41 18.48
#